data_AF-A0A847Y7X7-F1
#
_entry.id   AF-A0A847Y7X7-F1
#
_cell.length_a   1.000
_cell.length_b   1.000
_cell.length_c   1.000
_cell.angle_alpha   90.00
_cell.angle_beta   90.00
_cell.angle_gamma   90.00
#
_symmetry.space_group_name_H-M   'P 1'
#
loop_
_entity.id
_entity.type
_entity.pdbx_description
1 polymer ?
#
loop_
_entity_poly.entity_id
_entity_poly.type
_entity_poly.pdbx_seq_one_letter_code
_entity_poly.pdbx_strand_id
1 'polypeptide(L)'
;VKKSLGPVSDEEIQDEIGRRAEEFRRRGLLIEQWNLDDIHAELDRCGLPGSPTKVFRVQAIVLSKKGFTEIPPTEDGVGQLIHELIVERTLG
;
A
#
# COMPACT_ATOMS: atom_id res chain seq x y z
N VAL A 1 19.73 -9.48 19.07
CA VAL A 1 20.67 -9.02 18.01
C VAL A 1 21.03 -7.54 18.13
N LYS A 2 20.19 -6.65 18.67
CA LYS A 2 20.63 -5.30 19.11
C LYS A 2 21.23 -5.32 20.53
N LYS A 3 22.41 -5.89 20.70
CA LYS A 3 23.18 -5.74 21.96
C LYS A 3 24.64 -5.52 21.63
N SER A 4 25.20 -4.46 22.21
CA SER A 4 26.58 -3.94 22.17
C SER A 4 27.08 -3.36 20.84
N LEU A 5 26.67 -2.13 20.55
CA LEU A 5 27.53 -1.15 19.88
C LEU A 5 27.46 0.11 20.75
N GLY A 6 28.61 0.69 21.10
CA GLY A 6 28.67 2.00 21.76
C GLY A 6 28.08 3.10 20.86
N PRO A 7 28.19 4.38 21.22
CA PRO A 7 27.83 5.46 20.29
C PRO A 7 28.77 5.37 19.09
N VAL A 8 28.25 4.86 17.97
CA VAL A 8 28.93 4.84 16.67
C VAL A 8 28.78 6.24 16.09
N SER A 9 29.87 6.84 15.60
CA SER A 9 29.84 8.14 14.96
C SER A 9 29.17 8.06 13.58
N ASP A 10 28.67 9.20 13.08
CA ASP A 10 28.12 9.24 11.72
C ASP A 10 29.16 8.86 10.67
N GLU A 11 30.44 9.20 10.90
CA GLU A 11 31.57 8.84 10.04
C GLU A 11 31.78 7.31 9.99
N GLU A 12 31.78 6.64 11.14
CA GLU A 12 31.89 5.18 11.21
C GLU A 12 30.71 4.47 10.51
N ILE A 13 29.51 5.07 10.54
CA ILE A 13 28.34 4.57 9.81
C ILE A 13 28.54 4.73 8.30
N GLN A 14 29.01 5.89 7.84
CA GLN A 14 29.24 6.12 6.41
C GLN A 14 30.30 5.18 5.83
N ASP A 15 31.39 4.96 6.57
CA ASP A 15 32.45 4.05 6.16
C ASP A 15 31.94 2.61 6.01
N GLU A 16 31.16 2.13 6.99
CA GLU A 16 30.57 0.80 6.92
C GLU A 16 29.53 0.66 5.80
N ILE A 17 28.75 1.71 5.52
CA ILE A 17 27.83 1.75 4.38
C ILE A 17 28.62 1.65 3.07
N GLY A 18 29.68 2.44 2.91
CA GLY A 18 30.54 2.42 1.72
C GLY A 18 31.15 1.05 1.49
N ARG A 19 31.74 0.45 2.54
CA ARG A 19 32.33 -0.90 2.49
C ARG A 19 31.32 -1.95 2.03
N ARG A 20 30.09 -1.94 2.57
CA ARG A 20 29.02 -2.87 2.17
C ARG A 20 28.52 -2.61 0.77
N ALA A 21 28.36 -1.35 0.38
CA ALA A 21 27.93 -0.98 -0.96
C ALA A 21 28.90 -1.51 -2.02
N GLU A 22 30.21 -1.39 -1.79
CA GLU A 22 31.22 -1.97 -2.66
C GLU A 22 31.18 -3.50 -2.72
N GLU A 23 31.02 -4.17 -1.57
CA GLU A 23 30.88 -5.62 -1.51
C GLU A 23 29.70 -6.10 -2.36
N PHE A 24 28.52 -5.51 -2.17
CA PHE A 24 27.33 -5.85 -2.94
C PHE A 24 27.49 -5.50 -4.42
N ARG A 25 28.17 -4.40 -4.77
CA ARG A 25 28.45 -4.02 -6.17
C ARG A 25 29.29 -5.08 -6.85
N ARG A 26 30.38 -5.54 -6.21
CA ARG A 26 31.24 -6.62 -6.75
C ARG A 26 30.48 -7.93 -6.96
N ARG A 27 29.46 -8.18 -6.14
CA ARG A 27 28.61 -9.38 -6.23
C ARG A 27 27.46 -9.25 -7.23
N GLY A 28 27.27 -8.07 -7.84
CA GLY A 28 26.11 -7.78 -8.69
C GLY A 28 24.78 -7.75 -7.92
N LEU A 29 24.83 -7.47 -6.62
CA LEU A 29 23.67 -7.48 -5.70
C LEU A 29 23.34 -6.08 -5.14
N LEU A 30 24.08 -5.06 -5.54
CA LEU A 30 23.80 -3.70 -5.11
C LEU A 30 22.49 -3.23 -5.77
N ILE A 31 21.50 -2.89 -4.95
CA ILE A 31 20.31 -2.17 -5.40
C ILE A 31 20.67 -0.69 -5.38
N GLU A 32 20.71 -0.07 -6.54
CA GLU A 32 20.95 1.36 -6.67
C GLU A 32 19.73 2.14 -6.19
N GLN A 33 19.98 3.25 -5.51
CA GLN A 33 18.95 4.21 -5.13
C GLN A 33 19.05 5.39 -6.08
N TRP A 34 17.97 5.66 -6.80
CA TRP A 34 17.84 6.86 -7.62
C TRP A 34 16.92 7.86 -6.94
N ASN A 35 17.31 9.12 -7.00
CA ASN A 35 16.50 10.27 -6.63
C ASN A 35 15.93 10.93 -7.91
N LEU A 36 15.30 12.10 -7.76
CA LEU A 36 14.68 12.82 -8.89
C LEU A 36 15.71 13.33 -9.91
N ASP A 37 16.88 13.77 -9.44
CA ASP A 37 17.94 14.28 -10.31
C ASP A 37 18.53 13.16 -11.16
N ASP A 38 18.71 11.97 -10.57
CA ASP A 38 19.24 10.77 -11.23
C ASP A 38 18.40 10.35 -12.44
N ILE A 39 17.09 10.62 -12.40
CA ILE A 39 16.14 10.29 -13.49
C ILE A 39 15.66 11.50 -14.27
N HIS A 40 16.20 12.70 -13.98
CA HIS A 40 15.77 13.98 -14.57
C HIS A 40 14.25 14.23 -14.48
N ALA A 41 13.65 13.92 -13.33
CA ALA A 41 12.23 14.12 -13.09
C ALA A 41 11.90 15.58 -12.73
N GLU A 42 10.81 16.09 -13.30
CA GLU A 42 10.26 17.41 -12.97
C GLU A 42 9.51 17.35 -11.63
N LEU A 43 10.02 18.07 -10.61
CA LEU A 43 9.49 18.01 -9.23
C LEU A 43 8.02 18.42 -9.14
N ASP A 44 7.57 19.37 -9.95
CA ASP A 44 6.19 19.86 -10.02
C ASP A 44 5.22 18.81 -10.59
N ARG A 45 5.73 17.75 -11.23
CA ARG A 45 4.96 16.61 -11.73
C ARG A 45 5.10 15.35 -10.88
N CYS A 46 5.84 15.43 -9.77
CA CYS A 46 6.02 14.32 -8.85
C CYS A 46 5.30 14.58 -7.52
N GLY A 47 4.97 13.49 -6.80
CA GLY A 47 4.39 13.56 -5.46
C GLY A 47 3.07 14.33 -5.39
N LEU A 48 2.86 15.04 -4.27
CA LEU A 48 1.66 15.86 -4.07
C LEU A 48 1.54 17.02 -5.08
N PRO A 49 2.62 17.76 -5.43
CA PRO A 49 2.55 18.82 -6.45
C PRO A 49 2.03 18.35 -7.81
N GLY A 50 2.47 17.16 -8.26
CA GLY A 50 2.08 16.61 -9.56
C GLY A 50 0.75 15.87 -9.57
N SER A 51 0.09 15.70 -8.43
CA SER A 51 -1.13 14.89 -8.34
C SER A 51 -2.36 15.69 -8.77
N PRO A 52 -3.14 15.22 -9.77
CA PRO A 52 -4.38 15.89 -10.17
C PRO A 52 -5.52 15.72 -9.16
N THR A 53 -5.36 14.78 -8.20
CA THR A 53 -6.33 14.53 -7.13
C THR A 53 -5.68 14.71 -5.76
N LYS A 54 -6.50 15.04 -4.76
CA LYS A 54 -6.07 15.17 -3.36
C LYS A 54 -7.08 14.49 -2.45
N VAL A 55 -6.59 13.66 -1.53
CA VAL A 55 -7.43 13.00 -0.52
C VAL A 55 -8.09 14.08 0.34
N PHE A 56 -9.42 14.18 0.26
CA PHE A 56 -10.20 15.15 1.03
C PHE A 56 -10.52 14.64 2.43
N ARG A 57 -10.96 13.38 2.54
CA ARG A 57 -11.31 12.75 3.81
C ARG A 57 -11.07 11.25 3.72
N VAL A 58 -10.42 10.69 4.75
CA VAL A 58 -10.34 9.23 4.95
C VAL A 58 -11.40 8.83 5.95
N GLN A 59 -12.24 7.86 5.59
CA GLN A 59 -13.26 7.31 6.48
C GLN A 59 -13.04 5.81 6.65
N ALA A 60 -12.84 5.37 7.88
CA ALA A 60 -12.87 3.96 8.22
C ALA A 60 -14.33 3.54 8.37
N ILE A 61 -14.83 2.70 7.46
CA ILE A 61 -16.13 2.05 7.61
C ILE A 61 -15.92 0.68 8.26
N VAL A 62 -16.73 0.39 9.28
CA VAL A 62 -16.84 -0.96 9.84
C VAL A 62 -18.01 -1.63 9.13
N LEU A 63 -17.73 -2.65 8.33
CA LEU A 63 -18.77 -3.47 7.70
C LEU A 63 -19.43 -4.33 8.78
N SER A 64 -20.59 -3.89 9.26
CA SER A 64 -21.32 -4.50 10.36
C SER A 64 -22.50 -5.39 9.90
N LYS A 65 -22.64 -5.70 8.61
CA LYS A 65 -23.68 -6.62 8.13
C LYS A 65 -23.36 -8.04 8.63
N LYS A 66 -23.93 -8.39 9.78
CA LYS A 66 -24.03 -9.76 10.27
C LYS A 66 -25.43 -10.27 9.93
N GLY A 67 -25.51 -11.20 8.98
CA GLY A 67 -26.75 -11.86 8.62
C GLY A 67 -26.66 -12.49 7.24
N PHE A 68 -27.20 -13.69 7.12
CA PHE A 68 -27.57 -14.32 5.87
C PHE A 68 -29.09 -14.54 5.92
N THR A 69 -29.77 -14.35 4.80
CA THR A 69 -31.17 -14.75 4.66
C THR A 69 -31.16 -16.15 4.06
N GLU A 70 -31.77 -17.12 4.75
CA GLU A 70 -32.00 -18.45 4.19
C GLU A 70 -33.26 -18.40 3.32
N ILE A 71 -33.11 -18.77 2.05
CA ILE A 71 -34.21 -18.76 1.07
C ILE A 71 -34.55 -20.22 0.72
N PRO A 72 -35.80 -20.66 0.92
CA PRO A 72 -36.21 -22.01 0.56
C PRO A 72 -36.20 -22.21 -0.97
N PRO A 73 -35.92 -23.42 -1.47
CA PRO A 73 -35.91 -23.72 -2.90
C PRO A 73 -37.34 -23.90 -3.45
N THR A 74 -38.14 -22.84 -3.35
CA THR A 74 -39.53 -22.77 -3.85
C THR A 74 -39.70 -21.56 -4.77
N GLU A 75 -40.76 -21.55 -5.57
CA GLU A 75 -41.09 -20.42 -6.46
C GLU A 75 -41.19 -19.10 -5.68
N ASP A 76 -41.90 -19.11 -4.56
CA ASP A 76 -42.03 -17.95 -3.68
C ASP A 76 -40.69 -17.50 -3.08
N GLY A 77 -39.82 -18.46 -2.75
CA GLY A 77 -38.47 -18.18 -2.26
C GLY A 77 -37.60 -17.48 -3.31
N VAL A 78 -37.66 -17.92 -4.57
CA VAL A 78 -36.95 -17.25 -5.68
C VAL A 78 -37.48 -15.82 -5.88
N GLY A 79 -38.80 -15.63 -5.81
CA GLY A 79 -39.42 -14.31 -5.87
C GLY A 79 -38.92 -13.36 -4.77
N GLN A 80 -38.84 -13.84 -3.54
CA GLN A 80 -38.29 -13.09 -2.41
C GLN A 80 -36.81 -12.73 -2.62
N LEU A 81 -35.98 -13.68 -3.07
CA LEU A 81 -34.56 -13.45 -3.34
C LEU A 81 -34.34 -12.33 -4.35
N ILE A 82 -35.05 -12.36 -5.48
CA ILE A 82 -34.92 -11.35 -6.53
C ILE A 82 -35.34 -9.97 -5.99
N HIS A 83 -36.43 -9.90 -5.24
CA HIS A 83 -36.90 -8.66 -4.63
C HIS A 83 -35.85 -8.05 -3.68
N GLU A 84 -35.29 -8.86 -2.77
CA GLU A 84 -34.26 -8.42 -1.83
C GLU A 84 -33.01 -7.89 -2.57
N LEU A 85 -32.53 -8.58 -3.60
CA LEU A 85 -31.35 -8.18 -4.35
C LEU A 85 -31.51 -6.85 -5.11
N ILE A 86 -32.72 -6.57 -5.61
CA ILE A 86 -33.05 -5.29 -6.26
C ILE A 86 -33.08 -4.16 -5.22
N VAL A 87 -33.74 -4.38 -4.08
CA VAL A 87 -33.87 -3.38 -3.00
C VAL A 87 -32.50 -3.04 -2.42
N GLU A 88 -31.65 -4.04 -2.19
CA GLU A 88 -30.29 -3.84 -1.65
C GLU A 88 -29.32 -3.25 -2.66
N ARG A 89 -29.72 -3.08 -3.93
CA ARG A 89 -28.85 -2.57 -5.02
C ARG A 89 -27.59 -3.43 -5.19
N THR A 90 -27.68 -4.72 -4.85
CA THR A 90 -26.62 -5.71 -5.06
C THR A 90 -26.55 -6.11 -6.54
N LEU A 91 -27.68 -6.06 -7.24
CA LEU A 91 -27.77 -6.16 -8.69
C LEU A 91 -28.04 -4.75 -9.25
N GLY A 92 -26.97 -4.01 -9.57
CA GLY A 92 -27.05 -2.65 -10.11
C GLY A 92 -25.68 -2.05 -10.39
#